data_AF-A0A199V686-F1
#
_entry.id   AF-A0A199V686-F1
#
_cell.length_a   1.000
_cell.length_b   1.000
_cell.length_c   1.000
_cell.angle_alpha   90.00
_cell.angle_beta   90.00
_cell.angle_gamma   90.00
#
_symmetry.space_group_name_H-M   'P 1'
#
loop_
_entity.id
_entity.type
_entity.pdbx_description
1 polymer ?
#
loop_
_entity_poly.entity_id
_entity_poly.type
_entity_poly.pdbx_seq_one_letter_code
_entity_poly.pdbx_strand_id
1 'polypeptide(L)'
;MASSSTVLQFHPSATIVSARVQPVVLFNICDSYVRRPDQAERVIGTLLGSVSPDGTLDIRNSYVVPHNESADQVALDIDYHHNMFSSHQKVNPKEVIVGWFSTGFGVSGGSALIHEFYSREVQNPVHLTVDTGFRNGEASIKAYVSVSLSLGDKQLAAQFQEIPLDLRMIEAERVGFDLLKTTNVDKLPNDLEGMESSMERLYALIDDVYKYVDGVVEGRITPDNNIGRFIADTLASMPRISPAAFDKLFNDKIQDNLALVYLSSLIRTQLSIAEKLNTAAQIL
;
A
#
# COMPACT_ATOMS: atom_id res chain seq x y z
N MET A 1 -47.99 23.83 -17.94
CA MET A 1 -46.93 22.92 -18.40
C MET A 1 -45.86 22.89 -17.32
N ALA A 2 -45.81 21.83 -16.52
CA ALA A 2 -44.81 21.70 -15.45
C ALA A 2 -43.52 21.13 -16.06
N SER A 3 -42.45 21.92 -16.06
CA SER A 3 -41.10 21.46 -16.38
C SER A 3 -40.63 20.57 -15.23
N SER A 4 -40.90 19.26 -15.33
CA SER A 4 -40.27 18.27 -14.46
C SER A 4 -38.78 18.26 -14.76
N SER A 5 -37.99 18.99 -13.96
CA SER A 5 -36.54 18.88 -13.97
C SER A 5 -36.18 17.48 -13.48
N THR A 6 -35.82 16.59 -14.41
CA THR A 6 -35.35 15.25 -14.07
C THR A 6 -33.96 15.38 -13.45
N VAL A 7 -33.89 15.31 -12.12
CA VAL A 7 -32.62 15.42 -11.38
C VAL A 7 -31.99 14.04 -11.33
N LEU A 8 -30.73 13.94 -11.76
CA LEU A 8 -29.90 12.76 -11.56
C LEU A 8 -29.67 12.60 -10.05
N GLN A 9 -30.18 11.51 -9.48
CA GLN A 9 -30.00 11.23 -8.05
C GLN A 9 -28.80 10.30 -7.87
N PHE A 10 -27.75 10.85 -7.26
CA PHE A 10 -26.60 10.08 -6.81
C PHE A 10 -26.97 9.43 -5.48
N HIS A 11 -27.20 8.12 -5.48
CA HIS A 11 -27.28 7.36 -4.23
C HIS A 11 -25.86 6.90 -3.90
N PRO A 12 -25.23 7.41 -2.82
CA PRO A 12 -23.94 6.88 -2.37
C PRO A 12 -24.20 5.49 -1.76
N SER A 13 -24.21 4.46 -2.61
CA SER A 13 -24.32 3.05 -2.20
C SER A 13 -22.96 2.43 -1.88
N ALA A 14 -21.87 3.19 -2.02
CA ALA A 14 -20.52 2.68 -1.81
C ALA A 14 -20.23 2.51 -0.31
N THR A 15 -20.28 1.26 0.17
CA THR A 15 -19.81 0.87 1.50
C THR A 15 -18.30 1.04 1.67
N ILE A 16 -17.56 1.16 0.56
CA ILE A 16 -16.11 1.28 0.53
C ILE A 16 -15.74 2.76 0.42
N VAL A 17 -15.11 3.28 1.47
CA VAL A 17 -14.77 4.70 1.63
C VAL A 17 -13.32 4.99 1.25
N SER A 18 -12.43 4.00 1.40
CA SER A 18 -11.01 4.12 1.04
C SER A 18 -10.40 2.76 0.71
N ALA A 19 -9.34 2.76 -0.10
CA ALA A 19 -8.56 1.57 -0.44
C ALA A 19 -7.12 1.69 0.08
N ARG A 20 -6.59 0.58 0.57
CA ARG A 20 -5.20 0.40 1.00
C ARG A 20 -4.57 -0.69 0.15
N VAL A 21 -3.47 -0.38 -0.52
CA VAL A 21 -2.77 -1.34 -1.39
C VAL A 21 -1.39 -1.66 -0.82
N GLN A 22 -1.08 -2.95 -0.74
CA GLN A 22 0.27 -3.43 -0.45
C GLN A 22 1.17 -3.31 -1.69
N PRO A 23 2.45 -2.91 -1.53
CA PRO A 23 3.38 -2.75 -2.66
C PRO A 23 3.57 -4.01 -3.49
N VAL A 24 3.48 -5.20 -2.89
CA VAL A 24 3.61 -6.48 -3.61
C VAL A 24 2.62 -6.59 -4.77
N VAL A 25 1.42 -6.03 -4.63
CA VAL A 25 0.40 -6.00 -5.69
C VAL A 25 0.86 -5.14 -6.85
N LEU A 26 1.44 -3.98 -6.57
CA LEU A 26 1.96 -3.10 -7.62
C LEU A 26 3.12 -3.76 -8.38
N PHE A 27 4.03 -4.42 -7.66
CA PHE A 27 5.12 -5.17 -8.29
C PHE A 27 4.58 -6.31 -9.16
N ASN A 28 3.58 -7.06 -8.69
CA ASN A 28 2.95 -8.12 -9.47
C ASN A 28 2.28 -7.58 -10.74
N ILE A 29 1.60 -6.44 -10.66
CA ILE A 29 0.97 -5.79 -11.82
C ILE A 29 2.02 -5.34 -12.83
N CYS A 30 3.10 -4.68 -12.37
CA CYS A 30 4.19 -4.24 -13.23
C CYS A 30 4.94 -5.41 -13.89
N ASP A 31 5.26 -6.45 -13.13
CA ASP A 31 5.90 -7.68 -13.65
C ASP A 31 5.01 -8.36 -14.69
N SER A 32 3.70 -8.40 -14.44
CA SER A 32 2.72 -8.93 -15.39
C SER A 32 2.61 -8.09 -16.66
N TYR A 33 2.71 -6.76 -16.55
CA TYR A 33 2.75 -5.87 -17.70
C TYR A 33 3.99 -6.12 -18.56
N VAL A 34 5.15 -6.40 -17.96
CA VAL A 34 6.40 -6.70 -18.70
C VAL A 34 6.33 -8.05 -19.41
N ARG A 35 5.67 -9.05 -18.80
CA ARG A 35 5.53 -10.41 -19.38
C ARG A 35 4.41 -10.54 -20.42
N ARG A 36 3.67 -9.47 -20.71
CA ARG A 36 2.53 -9.53 -21.61
C ARG A 36 2.98 -9.85 -23.05
N PRO A 37 2.16 -10.55 -23.85
CA PRO A 37 2.43 -10.72 -25.27
C PRO A 37 2.38 -9.36 -25.98
N ASP A 38 3.21 -9.17 -27.02
CA ASP A 38 3.34 -7.88 -27.73
C ASP A 38 2.01 -7.34 -28.32
N GLN A 39 1.02 -8.22 -28.51
CA GLN A 39 -0.31 -7.89 -29.02
C GLN A 39 -1.25 -7.31 -27.96
N ALA A 40 -0.94 -7.47 -26.66
CA ALA A 40 -1.76 -6.99 -25.56
C ALA A 40 -1.34 -5.57 -25.15
N GLU A 41 -2.23 -4.61 -25.35
CA GLU A 41 -2.00 -3.23 -24.90
C GLU A 41 -2.20 -3.06 -23.39
N ARG A 42 -3.05 -3.90 -22.79
CA ARG A 42 -3.33 -3.89 -21.34
C ARG A 42 -3.31 -5.29 -20.72
N VAL A 43 -3.10 -5.32 -19.41
CA VAL A 43 -3.19 -6.51 -18.55
C VAL A 43 -4.34 -6.30 -17.60
N ILE A 44 -5.18 -7.34 -17.47
CA ILE A 44 -6.31 -7.38 -16.53
C ILE A 44 -6.06 -8.50 -15.53
N GLY A 45 -6.42 -8.27 -14.28
CA GLY A 45 -6.39 -9.32 -13.28
C GLY A 45 -7.31 -9.04 -12.10
N THR A 46 -7.38 -10.00 -11.21
CA THR A 46 -8.24 -9.97 -10.03
C THR A 46 -7.44 -9.49 -8.82
N LEU A 47 -8.07 -8.69 -7.97
CA LEU A 47 -7.55 -8.24 -6.69
C LEU A 47 -8.11 -9.09 -5.56
N LEU A 48 -7.21 -9.50 -4.67
CA LEU A 48 -7.51 -10.28 -3.48
C LEU A 48 -7.19 -9.46 -2.23
N GLY A 49 -8.05 -9.58 -1.22
CA GLY A 49 -7.93 -8.77 -0.03
C GLY A 49 -8.97 -9.08 1.02
N SER A 50 -9.17 -8.13 1.92
CA SER A 50 -10.21 -8.17 2.93
C SER A 50 -10.83 -6.80 3.12
N VAL A 51 -12.14 -6.75 3.33
CA VAL A 51 -12.85 -5.51 3.67
C VAL A 51 -12.89 -5.41 5.20
N SER A 52 -12.37 -4.31 5.74
CA SER A 52 -12.47 -4.03 7.17
C SER A 52 -13.88 -3.55 7.54
N PRO A 53 -14.34 -3.76 8.78
CA PRO A 53 -15.66 -3.29 9.24
C PRO A 53 -15.87 -1.78 9.06
N ASP A 54 -14.78 -1.01 9.09
CA ASP A 54 -14.77 0.45 8.93
C ASP A 54 -14.98 0.92 7.49
N GLY A 55 -15.27 0.03 6.54
CA GLY A 55 -15.43 0.36 5.12
C GLY A 55 -14.13 0.66 4.39
N THR A 56 -12.98 0.28 4.99
CA THR A 56 -11.66 0.36 4.35
C THR A 56 -11.33 -0.96 3.67
N LEU A 57 -10.94 -0.91 2.40
CA LEU A 57 -10.55 -2.08 1.63
C LEU A 57 -9.04 -2.30 1.73
N ASP A 58 -8.60 -3.45 2.25
CA ASP A 58 -7.19 -3.85 2.24
C ASP A 58 -6.92 -4.83 1.08
N ILE A 59 -6.19 -4.36 0.06
CA ILE A 59 -5.73 -5.13 -1.09
C ILE A 59 -4.34 -5.70 -0.77
N ARG A 60 -4.26 -7.02 -0.66
CA ARG A 60 -3.02 -7.72 -0.26
C ARG A 60 -2.35 -8.48 -1.39
N ASN A 61 -3.14 -9.05 -2.30
CA ASN A 61 -2.61 -9.89 -3.36
C ASN A 61 -3.36 -9.66 -4.67
N SER A 62 -2.80 -10.14 -5.76
CA SER A 62 -3.38 -10.00 -7.09
C SER A 62 -2.86 -11.09 -8.02
N TYR A 63 -3.69 -11.54 -8.95
CA TYR A 63 -3.28 -12.44 -10.02
C TYR A 63 -3.88 -12.01 -11.36
N VAL A 64 -3.19 -12.33 -12.44
CA VAL A 64 -3.60 -11.98 -13.80
C VAL A 64 -4.63 -12.98 -14.30
N VAL A 65 -5.62 -12.51 -15.04
CA VAL A 65 -6.58 -13.37 -15.74
C VAL A 65 -6.33 -13.24 -17.24
N PRO A 66 -6.09 -14.36 -17.96
CA PRO A 66 -6.03 -14.34 -19.41
C PRO A 66 -7.31 -13.75 -19.98
N HIS A 67 -7.15 -12.75 -20.85
CA HIS A 67 -8.26 -12.06 -21.47
C HIS A 67 -7.97 -11.84 -22.94
N ASN A 68 -9.04 -11.77 -23.72
CA ASN A 68 -8.98 -11.36 -25.12
C ASN A 68 -9.90 -10.16 -25.30
N GLU A 69 -9.33 -9.06 -25.78
CA GLU A 69 -10.06 -7.83 -26.04
C GLU A 69 -10.15 -7.58 -27.54
N SER A 70 -11.37 -7.49 -28.03
CA SER A 70 -11.72 -6.99 -29.36
C SER A 70 -12.49 -5.68 -29.21
N ALA A 71 -12.61 -4.90 -30.29
CA ALA A 71 -13.16 -3.53 -30.25
C ALA A 71 -14.50 -3.37 -29.47
N ASP A 72 -15.37 -4.38 -29.50
CA ASP A 72 -16.69 -4.35 -28.83
C ASP A 72 -16.89 -5.47 -27.80
N GLN A 73 -15.91 -6.36 -27.59
CA GLN A 73 -16.07 -7.53 -26.73
C GLN A 73 -14.82 -7.81 -25.91
N VAL A 74 -15.02 -8.06 -24.61
CA VAL A 74 -13.98 -8.55 -23.70
C VAL A 74 -14.35 -9.95 -23.24
N ALA A 75 -13.50 -10.92 -23.55
CA ALA A 75 -13.65 -12.29 -23.08
C ALA A 75 -12.61 -12.57 -21.97
N LEU A 76 -13.09 -13.00 -20.81
CA LEU A 76 -12.27 -13.45 -19.68
C LEU A 76 -12.34 -14.98 -19.58
N ASP A 77 -11.20 -15.62 -19.28
CA ASP A 77 -11.17 -17.05 -18.98
C ASP A 77 -11.70 -17.32 -17.56
N ILE A 78 -12.98 -17.67 -17.48
CA ILE A 78 -13.71 -17.90 -16.22
C ILE A 78 -13.21 -19.18 -15.53
N ASP A 79 -12.85 -20.22 -16.28
CA ASP A 79 -12.35 -21.48 -15.73
C ASP A 79 -10.97 -21.28 -15.08
N TYR A 80 -10.09 -20.52 -15.74
CA TYR A 80 -8.82 -20.11 -15.16
C TYR A 80 -9.03 -19.28 -13.89
N HIS A 81 -9.95 -18.32 -13.93
CA HIS A 81 -10.27 -17.47 -12.78
C HIS A 81 -10.71 -18.29 -11.55
N HIS A 82 -11.66 -19.22 -11.70
CA HIS A 82 -12.12 -20.06 -10.59
C HIS A 82 -11.04 -21.00 -10.06
N ASN A 83 -10.26 -21.63 -10.94
CA ASN A 83 -9.17 -22.52 -10.55
C ASN A 83 -8.07 -21.77 -9.78
N MET A 84 -7.74 -20.56 -10.23
CA MET A 84 -6.72 -19.74 -9.58
C MET A 84 -7.21 -19.20 -8.24
N PHE A 85 -8.47 -18.73 -8.17
CA PHE A 85 -9.08 -18.32 -6.91
C PHE A 85 -9.12 -19.48 -5.89
N SER A 86 -9.54 -20.68 -6.30
CA SER A 86 -9.53 -21.87 -5.44
C SER A 86 -8.14 -22.20 -4.91
N SER A 87 -7.10 -22.04 -5.75
CA SER A 87 -5.71 -22.27 -5.34
C SER A 87 -5.23 -21.23 -4.31
N HIS A 88 -5.56 -19.96 -4.50
CA HIS A 88 -5.27 -18.91 -3.53
C HIS A 88 -6.02 -19.13 -2.20
N GLN A 89 -7.28 -19.55 -2.25
CA GLN A 89 -8.07 -19.83 -1.05
C GLN A 89 -7.52 -20.99 -0.22
N LYS A 90 -6.85 -21.98 -0.85
CA LYS A 90 -6.14 -23.06 -0.14
C LYS A 90 -4.94 -22.55 0.65
N VAL A 91 -4.25 -21.52 0.15
CA VAL A 91 -3.08 -20.93 0.82
C VAL A 91 -3.52 -19.94 1.89
N ASN A 92 -4.46 -19.06 1.56
CA ASN A 92 -4.98 -18.06 2.48
C ASN A 92 -6.52 -17.97 2.40
N PRO A 93 -7.25 -18.64 3.31
CA PRO A 93 -8.72 -18.65 3.29
C PRO A 93 -9.34 -17.32 3.73
N LYS A 94 -8.56 -16.38 4.27
CA LYS A 94 -9.05 -15.06 4.68
C LYS A 94 -9.13 -14.06 3.53
N GLU A 95 -8.47 -14.36 2.41
CA GLU A 95 -8.49 -13.51 1.23
C GLU A 95 -9.72 -13.81 0.39
N VAL A 96 -10.50 -12.77 0.13
CA VAL A 96 -11.65 -12.80 -0.78
C VAL A 96 -11.36 -11.95 -2.00
N ILE A 97 -12.14 -12.16 -3.06
CA ILE A 97 -12.10 -11.27 -4.22
C ILE A 97 -12.68 -9.93 -3.78
N VAL A 98 -11.95 -8.85 -4.04
CA VAL A 98 -12.34 -7.49 -3.66
C VAL A 98 -12.54 -6.58 -4.87
N GLY A 99 -12.10 -7.03 -6.04
CA GLY A 99 -12.18 -6.26 -7.26
C GLY A 99 -11.20 -6.76 -8.31
N TRP A 100 -10.82 -5.86 -9.20
CA TRP A 100 -9.97 -6.15 -10.34
C TRP A 100 -9.06 -4.97 -10.66
N PHE A 101 -7.96 -5.25 -11.35
CA PHE A 101 -7.03 -4.22 -11.80
C PHE A 101 -6.90 -4.23 -13.31
N SER A 102 -6.52 -3.08 -13.87
CA SER A 102 -6.08 -2.97 -15.26
C SER A 102 -4.89 -2.06 -15.38
N THR A 103 -3.95 -2.40 -16.26
CA THR A 103 -2.86 -1.51 -16.63
C THR A 103 -3.30 -0.54 -17.72
N GLY A 104 -2.93 0.73 -17.62
CA GLY A 104 -3.22 1.74 -18.63
C GLY A 104 -3.73 3.05 -18.03
N PHE A 105 -4.05 3.99 -18.91
CA PHE A 105 -4.47 5.33 -18.50
C PHE A 105 -5.99 5.41 -18.34
N GLY A 106 -6.44 5.42 -17.08
CA GLY A 106 -7.85 5.64 -16.74
C GLY A 106 -8.80 4.49 -17.11
N VAL A 107 -10.09 4.81 -17.14
CA VAL A 107 -11.18 3.85 -17.38
C VAL A 107 -11.54 3.87 -18.87
N SER A 108 -11.59 2.72 -19.53
CA SER A 108 -11.99 2.59 -20.94
C SER A 108 -13.41 2.05 -21.08
N GLY A 109 -13.99 2.10 -22.29
CA GLY A 109 -15.35 1.56 -22.53
C GLY A 109 -15.48 0.07 -22.16
N GLY A 110 -14.44 -0.72 -22.41
CA GLY A 110 -14.39 -2.14 -22.00
C GLY A 110 -14.35 -2.36 -20.48
N SER A 111 -13.94 -1.35 -19.70
CA SER A 111 -13.90 -1.45 -18.24
C SER A 111 -15.30 -1.61 -17.63
N ALA A 112 -16.35 -1.07 -18.25
CA ALA A 112 -17.73 -1.25 -17.77
C ALA A 112 -18.19 -2.71 -17.88
N LEU A 113 -17.85 -3.39 -18.98
CA LEU A 113 -18.19 -4.79 -19.21
C LEU A 113 -17.47 -5.72 -18.22
N ILE A 114 -16.18 -5.46 -17.99
CA ILE A 114 -15.38 -6.22 -17.01
C ILE A 114 -15.92 -5.97 -15.59
N HIS A 115 -16.25 -4.73 -15.27
CA HIS A 115 -16.79 -4.38 -13.97
C HIS A 115 -18.13 -5.07 -13.70
N GLU A 116 -18.99 -5.21 -14.71
CA GLU A 116 -20.24 -5.95 -14.58
C GLU A 116 -19.99 -7.44 -14.29
N PHE A 117 -18.97 -8.06 -14.93
CA PHE A 117 -18.57 -9.44 -14.63
C PHE A 117 -18.19 -9.60 -13.15
N TYR A 118 -17.30 -8.77 -12.63
CA TYR A 118 -16.90 -8.83 -11.21
C TYR A 118 -18.01 -8.43 -10.24
N SER A 119 -18.97 -7.60 -10.67
CA SER A 119 -20.13 -7.22 -9.85
C SER A 119 -21.10 -8.39 -9.62
N ARG A 120 -21.05 -9.43 -10.46
CA ARG A 120 -21.82 -10.67 -10.27
C ARG A 120 -21.17 -11.58 -9.23
N GLU A 121 -19.85 -11.52 -9.09
CA GLU A 121 -19.07 -12.31 -8.13
C GLU A 121 -19.01 -11.65 -6.74
N VAL A 122 -18.87 -10.32 -6.70
CA VAL A 122 -18.62 -9.55 -5.47
C VAL A 122 -19.51 -8.32 -5.40
N GLN A 123 -20.02 -8.03 -4.21
CA GLN A 123 -20.74 -6.78 -3.94
C GLN A 123 -19.76 -5.61 -3.91
N ASN A 124 -19.99 -4.60 -4.76
CA ASN A 124 -19.16 -3.38 -4.87
C ASN A 124 -17.68 -3.66 -5.19
N PRO A 125 -17.34 -4.25 -6.35
CA PRO A 125 -15.95 -4.51 -6.70
C PRO A 125 -15.18 -3.19 -6.93
N VAL A 126 -13.92 -3.13 -6.49
CA VAL A 126 -13.05 -1.98 -6.76
C VAL A 126 -12.27 -2.19 -8.05
N HIS A 127 -12.15 -1.14 -8.86
CA HIS A 127 -11.32 -1.12 -10.06
C HIS A 127 -10.04 -0.33 -9.81
N LEU A 128 -8.89 -0.99 -9.81
CA LEU A 128 -7.57 -0.35 -9.67
C LEU A 128 -6.94 -0.13 -11.05
N THR A 129 -6.57 1.10 -11.38
CA THR A 129 -5.79 1.40 -12.59
C THR A 129 -4.37 1.75 -12.20
N VAL A 130 -3.40 1.10 -12.85
CA VAL A 130 -1.97 1.37 -12.68
C VAL A 130 -1.42 1.86 -14.02
N ASP A 131 -0.89 3.08 -14.03
CA ASP A 131 -0.16 3.59 -15.20
C ASP A 131 1.26 3.02 -15.22
N THR A 132 1.55 2.27 -16.29
CA THR A 132 2.86 1.65 -16.55
C THR A 132 3.67 2.42 -17.59
N GLY A 133 3.12 3.49 -18.17
CA GLY A 133 3.78 4.30 -19.18
C GLY A 133 4.79 5.31 -18.62
N PHE A 134 4.76 5.56 -17.29
CA PHE A 134 5.63 6.50 -16.56
C PHE A 134 5.85 7.85 -17.29
N ARG A 135 4.89 8.29 -18.11
CA ARG A 135 5.09 9.43 -19.03
C ARG A 135 5.36 10.73 -18.30
N ASN A 136 4.87 10.84 -17.06
CA ASN A 136 5.03 12.01 -16.20
C ASN A 136 6.10 11.81 -15.10
N GLY A 137 6.88 10.73 -15.13
CA GLY A 137 7.87 10.42 -14.09
C GLY A 137 7.27 9.94 -12.75
N GLU A 138 5.95 9.92 -12.62
CA GLU A 138 5.22 9.37 -11.47
C GLU A 138 4.33 8.20 -11.89
N ALA A 139 4.25 7.16 -11.04
CA ALA A 139 3.29 6.09 -11.20
C ALA A 139 1.90 6.59 -10.78
N SER A 140 0.99 6.78 -11.74
CA SER A 140 -0.40 7.11 -11.42
C SER A 140 -1.16 5.85 -11.03
N ILE A 141 -1.43 5.68 -9.75
CA ILE A 141 -2.25 4.59 -9.22
C ILE A 141 -3.56 5.19 -8.73
N LYS A 142 -4.67 4.73 -9.31
CA LYS A 142 -6.01 5.22 -8.96
C LYS A 142 -6.94 4.06 -8.71
N ALA A 143 -7.81 4.22 -7.72
CA ALA A 143 -8.85 3.25 -7.40
C ALA A 143 -10.22 3.87 -7.67
N TYR A 144 -11.12 3.10 -8.28
CA TYR A 144 -12.46 3.52 -8.64
C TYR A 144 -13.50 2.55 -8.09
N VAL A 145 -14.65 3.10 -7.69
CA VAL A 145 -15.86 2.36 -7.34
C VAL A 145 -16.94 2.70 -8.35
N SER A 146 -17.72 1.71 -8.77
CA SER A 146 -18.86 1.95 -9.65
C SER A 146 -20.08 2.40 -8.85
N VAL A 147 -20.68 3.49 -9.29
CA VAL A 147 -21.96 3.99 -8.80
C VAL A 147 -22.95 3.94 -9.96
N SER A 148 -24.03 3.19 -9.77
CA SER A 148 -25.12 3.11 -10.73
C SER A 148 -25.89 4.42 -10.76
N LEU A 149 -25.81 5.14 -11.88
CA LEU A 149 -26.63 6.32 -12.13
C LEU A 149 -28.03 5.89 -12.54
N SER A 150 -29.01 6.21 -11.71
CA SER A 150 -30.43 6.04 -12.04
C SER A 150 -31.08 7.40 -12.29
N LEU A 151 -32.01 7.41 -13.25
CA LEU A 151 -32.91 8.54 -13.49
C LEU A 151 -34.34 8.06 -13.28
N GLY A 152 -34.89 8.33 -12.09
CA GLY A 152 -36.11 7.70 -11.61
C GLY A 152 -35.92 6.18 -11.42
N ASP A 153 -36.85 5.37 -11.93
CA ASP A 153 -36.82 3.91 -11.82
C ASP A 153 -35.93 3.20 -12.88
N LYS A 154 -35.26 3.96 -13.76
CA LYS A 154 -34.39 3.39 -14.81
C LYS A 154 -32.92 3.64 -14.51
N GLN A 155 -32.15 2.56 -14.42
CA GLN A 155 -30.69 2.60 -14.39
C GLN A 155 -30.16 3.00 -15.78
N LEU A 156 -29.40 4.10 -15.86
CA LEU A 156 -28.90 4.67 -17.11
C LEU A 156 -27.47 4.22 -17.44
N ALA A 157 -26.57 4.29 -16.46
CA ALA A 157 -25.15 4.02 -16.67
C ALA A 157 -24.43 3.68 -15.36
N ALA A 158 -23.29 2.99 -15.47
CA ALA A 158 -22.33 2.85 -14.38
C ALA A 158 -21.29 3.98 -14.47
N GLN A 159 -21.15 4.76 -13.40
CA GLN A 159 -20.12 5.79 -13.29
C GLN A 159 -18.99 5.31 -12.36
N PHE A 160 -17.75 5.47 -12.80
CA PHE A 160 -16.58 5.19 -11.98
C PHE A 160 -16.19 6.43 -11.17
N GLN A 161 -16.35 6.35 -9.85
CA GLN A 161 -15.95 7.39 -8.92
C GLN A 161 -14.59 7.05 -8.30
N GLU A 162 -13.64 7.98 -8.37
CA GLU A 162 -12.31 7.83 -7.76
C GLU A 162 -12.44 7.82 -6.22
N ILE A 163 -11.81 6.84 -5.58
CA ILE A 163 -11.71 6.72 -4.12
C ILE A 163 -10.28 6.99 -3.65
N PRO A 164 -10.09 7.54 -2.44
CA PRO A 164 -8.75 7.77 -1.90
C PRO A 164 -8.03 6.43 -1.73
N LEU A 165 -6.80 6.39 -2.25
CA LEU A 165 -5.91 5.25 -2.21
C LEU A 165 -4.70 5.57 -1.31
N ASP A 166 -4.43 4.70 -0.34
CA ASP A 166 -3.26 4.77 0.52
C ASP A 166 -2.35 3.56 0.29
N LEU A 167 -1.04 3.80 0.22
CA LEU A 167 -0.05 2.77 -0.06
C LEU A 167 0.55 2.32 1.28
N ARG A 168 0.18 1.12 1.72
CA ARG A 168 0.53 0.62 3.05
C ARG A 168 1.58 -0.47 2.95
N MET A 169 2.79 -0.12 3.35
CA MET A 169 3.91 -1.05 3.51
C MET A 169 3.88 -1.68 4.90
N ILE A 170 3.94 -3.01 4.97
CA ILE A 170 4.24 -3.72 6.22
C ILE A 170 5.74 -3.53 6.54
N GLU A 171 6.15 -3.58 7.81
CA GLU A 171 7.56 -3.43 8.22
C GLU A 171 8.51 -4.34 7.42
N ALA A 172 8.16 -5.61 7.25
CA ALA A 172 8.94 -6.56 6.45
C ALA A 172 9.06 -6.14 4.97
N GLU A 173 7.98 -5.61 4.39
CA GLU A 173 8.00 -5.09 3.01
C GLU A 173 8.80 -3.81 2.89
N ARG A 174 8.75 -2.94 3.92
CA ARG A 174 9.51 -1.69 3.97
C ARG A 174 11.01 -1.95 3.93
N VAL A 175 11.49 -2.92 4.72
CA VAL A 175 12.91 -3.32 4.72
C VAL A 175 13.32 -3.84 3.33
N GLY A 176 12.49 -4.70 2.72
CA GLY A 176 12.74 -5.19 1.36
C GLY A 176 12.72 -4.07 0.30
N PHE A 177 11.79 -3.13 0.42
CA PHE A 177 11.68 -1.98 -0.47
C PHE A 177 12.87 -1.03 -0.36
N ASP A 178 13.29 -0.71 0.86
CA ASP A 178 14.44 0.16 1.11
C ASP A 178 15.74 -0.44 0.53
N LEU A 179 15.89 -1.77 0.58
CA LEU A 179 17.00 -2.48 -0.07
C LEU A 179 16.92 -2.45 -1.60
N LEU A 180 15.73 -2.65 -2.17
CA LEU A 180 15.51 -2.65 -3.62
C LEU A 180 15.68 -1.25 -4.24
N LYS A 181 15.50 -0.20 -3.45
CA LYS A 181 15.71 1.19 -3.89
C LYS A 181 17.18 1.49 -4.13
N THR A 182 18.10 0.84 -3.42
CA THR A 182 19.54 1.01 -3.59
C THR A 182 20.08 0.06 -4.65
N THR A 183 20.70 0.60 -5.71
CA THR A 183 21.31 -0.18 -6.81
C THR A 183 22.51 -1.04 -6.37
N ASN A 184 23.05 -0.77 -5.19
CA ASN A 184 24.06 -1.58 -4.52
C ASN A 184 23.40 -2.31 -3.36
N VAL A 185 23.27 -3.64 -3.49
CA VAL A 185 22.87 -4.53 -2.39
C VAL A 185 24.08 -4.69 -1.47
N ASP A 186 24.39 -3.66 -0.70
CA ASP A 186 25.22 -3.86 0.48
C ASP A 186 24.39 -4.56 1.57
N LYS A 187 25.10 -5.17 2.52
CA LYS A 187 24.53 -5.96 3.62
C LYS A 187 23.28 -5.29 4.20
N LEU A 188 22.29 -6.10 4.60
CA LEU A 188 21.13 -5.63 5.38
C LEU A 188 21.63 -4.66 6.45
N PRO A 189 21.17 -3.39 6.44
CA PRO A 189 21.58 -2.41 7.43
C PRO A 189 21.33 -3.00 8.81
N ASN A 190 22.32 -2.90 9.69
CA ASN A 190 22.09 -3.29 11.07
C ASN A 190 21.05 -2.31 11.68
N ASP A 191 20.30 -2.73 12.70
CA ASP A 191 19.22 -1.90 13.29
C ASP A 191 19.70 -0.48 13.65
N LEU A 192 20.96 -0.36 14.07
CA LEU A 192 21.62 0.90 14.37
C LEU A 192 21.83 1.81 13.15
N GLU A 193 22.28 1.24 12.03
CA GLU A 193 22.50 1.98 10.77
C GLU A 193 21.16 2.42 10.16
N GLY A 194 20.13 1.56 10.24
CA GLY A 194 18.77 1.92 9.84
C GLY A 194 18.17 3.03 10.71
N MET A 195 18.45 3.02 12.02
CA MET A 195 18.04 4.09 12.94
C MET A 195 18.76 5.39 12.63
N GLU A 196 20.08 5.37 12.38
CA GLU A 196 20.87 6.54 12.01
C GLU A 196 20.33 7.19 10.73
N SER A 197 20.14 6.41 9.66
CA SER A 197 19.57 6.90 8.40
C SER A 197 18.16 7.49 8.57
N SER A 198 17.32 6.84 9.39
CA SER A 198 15.98 7.35 9.71
C SER A 198 16.05 8.68 10.47
N MET A 199 17.02 8.83 11.37
CA MET A 199 17.24 10.06 12.15
C MET A 199 17.75 11.20 11.26
N GLU A 200 18.68 10.93 10.35
CA GLU A 200 19.13 11.91 9.35
C GLU A 200 17.98 12.37 8.46
N ARG A 201 17.14 11.43 8.00
CA ARG A 201 15.96 11.77 7.20
C ARG A 201 14.96 12.61 7.98
N LEU A 202 14.73 12.29 9.26
CA LEU A 202 13.87 13.09 10.13
C LEU A 202 14.44 14.51 10.31
N TYR A 203 15.76 14.62 10.51
CA TYR A 203 16.43 15.91 10.62
C TYR A 203 16.26 16.75 9.34
N ALA A 204 16.44 16.16 8.17
CA ALA A 204 16.22 16.83 6.89
C ALA A 204 14.77 17.31 6.71
N LEU A 205 13.78 16.50 7.08
CA LEU A 205 12.37 16.88 7.03
C LEU A 205 12.06 18.05 7.99
N ILE A 206 12.63 18.03 9.19
CA ILE A 206 12.47 19.13 10.15
C ILE A 206 13.12 20.42 9.62
N ASP A 207 14.31 20.32 9.02
CA ASP A 207 15.00 21.45 8.40
C ASP A 207 14.19 22.05 7.25
N ASP A 208 13.55 21.23 6.42
CA ASP A 208 12.67 21.71 5.35
C ASP A 208 11.41 22.42 5.89
N VAL A 209 10.81 21.90 6.95
CA VAL A 209 9.69 22.58 7.65
C VAL A 209 10.16 23.90 8.25
N TYR A 210 11.35 23.93 8.85
CA TYR A 210 11.94 25.14 9.42
C TYR A 210 12.14 26.23 8.35
N LYS A 211 12.73 25.88 7.19
CA LYS A 211 12.88 26.80 6.05
C LYS A 211 11.54 27.34 5.55
N TYR A 212 10.50 26.50 5.50
CA TYR A 212 9.17 26.94 5.10
C TYR A 212 8.59 27.96 6.09
N VAL A 213 8.68 27.68 7.40
CA VAL A 213 8.20 28.60 8.44
C VAL A 213 8.95 29.93 8.40
N ASP A 214 10.29 29.91 8.30
CA ASP A 214 11.11 31.11 8.17
C ASP A 214 10.72 31.91 6.91
N GLY A 215 10.52 31.24 5.77
CA GLY A 215 10.10 31.88 4.53
C GLY A 215 8.71 32.54 4.62
N VAL A 216 7.81 32.00 5.42
CA VAL A 216 6.48 32.60 5.70
C VAL A 216 6.61 33.79 6.66
N VAL A 217 7.44 33.68 7.70
CA VAL A 217 7.69 34.76 8.68
C VAL A 217 8.37 35.96 8.01
N GLU A 218 9.32 35.71 7.11
CA GLU A 218 9.99 36.74 6.31
C GLU A 218 9.13 37.29 5.16
N GLY A 219 7.92 36.74 4.94
CA GLY A 219 6.97 37.20 3.92
C GLY A 219 7.35 36.83 2.48
N ARG A 220 8.27 35.88 2.27
CA ARG A 220 8.66 35.38 0.94
C ARG A 220 7.68 34.34 0.38
N ILE A 221 6.97 33.63 1.26
CA ILE A 221 6.03 32.55 0.92
C ILE A 221 4.64 32.90 1.47
N THR A 222 3.58 32.63 0.70
CA THR A 222 2.21 32.87 1.15
C THR A 222 1.85 31.92 2.30
N PRO A 223 1.34 32.41 3.44
CA PRO A 223 0.98 31.58 4.58
C PRO A 223 -0.18 30.64 4.24
N ASP A 224 0.03 29.33 4.40
CA ASP A 224 -1.04 28.33 4.44
C ASP A 224 -1.41 27.99 5.89
N ASN A 225 -2.65 28.32 6.25
CA ASN A 225 -3.17 28.12 7.61
C ASN A 225 -3.39 26.63 7.96
N ASN A 226 -3.61 25.77 6.97
CA ASN A 226 -3.75 24.33 7.19
C ASN A 226 -2.42 23.70 7.60
N ILE A 227 -1.34 24.08 6.91
CA ILE A 227 0.03 23.63 7.23
C ILE A 227 0.45 24.14 8.60
N GLY A 228 0.21 25.43 8.89
CA GLY A 228 0.52 26.01 10.19
C GLY A 228 -0.20 25.30 11.35
N ARG A 229 -1.48 24.95 11.17
CA ARG A 229 -2.25 24.19 12.15
C ARG A 229 -1.70 22.77 12.33
N PHE A 230 -1.37 22.08 11.23
CA PHE A 230 -0.79 20.74 11.28
C PHE A 230 0.55 20.71 12.03
N ILE A 231 1.43 21.70 11.80
CA ILE A 231 2.69 21.82 12.53
C ILE A 231 2.45 22.07 14.02
N ALA A 232 1.51 22.96 14.37
CA ALA A 232 1.15 23.24 15.75
C ALA A 232 0.59 22.01 16.47
N ASP A 233 -0.31 21.26 15.83
CA ASP A 233 -0.88 20.03 16.36
C ASP A 233 0.21 18.95 16.53
N THR A 234 1.13 18.84 15.58
CA THR A 234 2.28 17.91 15.67
C THR A 234 3.19 18.27 16.84
N LEU A 235 3.55 19.54 17.02
CA LEU A 235 4.37 20.00 18.14
C LEU A 235 3.67 19.80 19.49
N ALA A 236 2.35 19.99 19.53
CA ALA A 236 1.53 19.76 20.72
C ALA A 236 1.45 18.27 21.09
N SER A 237 1.54 17.37 20.10
CA SER A 237 1.54 15.92 20.33
C SER A 237 2.84 15.39 20.94
N MET A 238 3.93 16.16 20.90
CA MET A 238 5.20 15.73 21.48
C MET A 238 5.11 15.67 23.01
N PRO A 239 5.45 14.52 23.64
CA PRO A 239 5.45 14.41 25.09
C PRO A 239 6.52 15.33 25.68
N ARG A 240 6.09 16.27 26.52
CA ARG A 240 7.00 17.16 27.27
C ARG A 240 7.57 16.39 28.46
N ILE A 241 8.61 15.62 28.23
CA ILE A 241 9.35 14.90 29.29
C ILE A 241 10.36 15.87 29.89
N SER A 242 10.43 15.96 31.22
CA SER A 242 11.47 16.76 31.87
C SER A 242 12.84 16.12 31.64
N PRO A 243 13.92 16.91 31.49
CA PRO A 243 15.26 16.36 31.24
C PRO A 243 15.66 15.27 32.26
N ALA A 244 15.38 15.50 33.54
CA ALA A 244 15.67 14.54 34.60
C ALA A 244 14.87 13.22 34.50
N ALA A 245 13.62 13.28 34.03
CA ALA A 245 12.82 12.07 33.82
C ALA A 245 13.29 11.30 32.58
N PHE A 246 13.70 12.02 31.51
CA PHE A 246 14.26 11.42 30.31
C PHE A 246 15.59 10.72 30.62
N ASP A 247 16.52 11.40 31.29
CA ASP A 247 17.82 10.83 31.65
C ASP A 247 17.67 9.57 32.50
N LYS A 248 16.71 9.57 33.44
CA LYS A 248 16.44 8.39 34.25
C LYS A 248 15.88 7.24 33.41
N LEU A 249 14.84 7.48 32.60
CA LEU A 249 14.23 6.46 31.75
C LEU A 249 15.23 5.89 30.73
N PHE A 250 16.06 6.76 30.14
CA PHE A 250 17.07 6.38 29.16
C PHE A 250 18.19 5.56 29.80
N ASN A 251 18.70 5.99 30.96
CA ASN A 251 19.73 5.23 31.68
C ASN A 251 19.21 3.88 32.17
N ASP A 252 17.99 3.82 32.72
CA ASP A 252 17.37 2.56 33.13
C ASP A 252 17.26 1.60 31.93
N LYS A 253 16.87 2.09 30.74
CA LYS A 253 16.80 1.26 29.53
C LYS A 253 18.15 0.86 28.94
N ILE A 254 19.16 1.72 29.01
CA ILE A 254 20.52 1.34 28.65
C ILE A 254 21.03 0.24 29.58
N GLN A 255 20.82 0.38 30.90
CA GLN A 255 21.26 -0.62 31.87
C GLN A 255 20.60 -1.98 31.62
N ASP A 256 19.28 -2.01 31.42
CA ASP A 256 18.54 -3.23 31.09
C ASP A 256 19.08 -3.91 29.82
N ASN A 257 19.27 -3.14 28.75
CA ASN A 257 19.78 -3.67 27.48
C ASN A 257 21.22 -4.15 27.60
N LEU A 258 22.08 -3.40 28.30
CA LEU A 258 23.48 -3.78 28.50
C LEU A 258 23.56 -5.10 29.28
N ALA A 259 22.75 -5.26 30.33
CA ALA A 259 22.66 -6.51 31.09
C ALA A 259 22.23 -7.70 30.22
N LEU A 260 21.25 -7.49 29.32
CA LEU A 260 20.80 -8.49 28.34
C LEU A 260 21.90 -8.89 27.35
N VAL A 261 22.66 -7.91 26.84
CA VAL A 261 23.79 -8.14 25.93
C VAL A 261 24.91 -8.90 26.65
N TYR A 262 25.23 -8.53 27.90
CA TYR A 262 26.22 -9.23 28.70
C TYR A 262 25.82 -10.68 28.97
N LEU A 263 24.56 -10.93 29.36
CA LEU A 263 24.06 -12.29 29.58
C LEU A 263 24.13 -13.12 28.29
N SER A 264 23.72 -12.55 27.17
CA SER A 264 23.80 -13.21 25.86
C SER A 264 25.24 -13.54 25.46
N SER A 265 26.18 -12.63 25.72
CA SER A 265 27.61 -12.84 25.49
C SER A 265 28.17 -13.94 26.39
N LEU A 266 27.81 -13.95 27.68
CA LEU A 266 28.21 -15.01 28.62
C LEU A 266 27.72 -16.38 28.15
N ILE A 267 26.45 -16.49 27.77
CA ILE A 267 25.87 -17.74 27.25
C ILE A 267 26.60 -18.19 25.98
N ARG A 268 26.86 -17.27 25.05
CA ARG A 268 27.60 -17.58 23.81
C ARG A 268 29.03 -18.07 24.10
N THR A 269 29.71 -17.42 25.05
CA THR A 269 31.07 -17.79 25.45
C THR A 269 31.07 -19.17 26.11
N GLN A 270 30.11 -19.42 27.00
CA GLN A 270 29.97 -20.70 27.69
C GLN A 270 29.61 -21.84 26.73
N LEU A 271 28.75 -21.58 25.74
CA LEU A 271 28.46 -22.53 24.66
C LEU A 271 29.71 -22.83 23.83
N SER A 272 30.48 -21.82 23.44
CA SER A 272 31.72 -22.02 22.69
C SER A 272 32.78 -22.80 23.47
N ILE A 273 32.89 -22.56 24.79
CA ILE A 273 33.76 -23.34 25.67
C ILE A 273 33.29 -24.78 25.77
N ALA A 274 31.98 -24.99 25.96
CA ALA A 274 31.40 -26.34 26.03
C ALA A 274 31.61 -27.12 24.74
N GLU A 275 31.41 -26.49 23.57
CA GLU A 275 31.70 -27.09 22.26
C GLU A 275 33.17 -27.50 22.14
N LYS A 276 34.11 -26.59 22.46
CA LYS A 276 35.55 -26.88 22.41
C LYS A 276 35.97 -28.01 23.37
N LEU A 277 35.43 -28.04 24.58
CA LEU A 277 35.67 -29.12 25.54
C LEU A 277 35.15 -30.46 25.03
N ASN A 278 33.95 -30.48 24.44
CA ASN A 278 33.36 -31.69 23.91
C ASN A 278 34.14 -32.21 22.69
N THR A 279 34.62 -31.31 21.82
CA THR A 279 35.51 -31.68 20.71
C THR A 279 36.85 -32.22 21.22
N ALA A 280 37.45 -31.62 22.24
CA ALA A 280 38.70 -32.11 22.83
C ALA A 280 38.53 -33.47 23.51
N ALA A 281 37.39 -33.72 24.16
CA ALA A 281 37.07 -35.00 24.79
C ALA A 281 36.80 -36.14 23.78
N GLN A 282 36.38 -35.82 22.56
CA GLN A 282 36.21 -36.81 21.47
C GLN A 282 37.52 -37.19 20.76
N ILE A 283 38.60 -36.41 20.96
CA ILE A 283 39.92 -36.65 20.34
C ILE A 283 40.81 -37.54 21.24
N LEU A 284 40.40 -37.79 22.49
CA LEU A 284 41.02 -38.74 23.43
C LEU A 284 40.31 -40.10 23.38
#